data_AF-A0A3A9ZP90-F1
#
_entry.id   AF-A0A3A9ZP90-F1
#
_cell.length_a   1.000
_cell.length_b   1.000
_cell.length_c   1.000
_cell.angle_alpha   90.00
_cell.angle_beta   90.00
_cell.angle_gamma   90.00
#
_symmetry.space_group_name_H-M   'P 1'
#
loop_
_entity.id
_entity.type
_entity.pdbx_description
1 polymer ?
#
loop_
_entity_poly.entity_id
_entity_poly.type
_entity_poly.pdbx_seq_one_letter_code
_entity_poly.pdbx_strand_id
1 'polypeptide(L)'
;SRFVGDVFGAPLAFEALIAFFFESTFIGLWIFGWDRLPARLHLATIWIVSAGTVASAYFILAANSWMQHPVGYAIDEETGRARLTDIGRVLTQNTAVAQFAHTITAAFLTGGAFMVGIAAWHLARRRHTEVMRASLRLGLVTMVAAGLLTAFTGDRLGKIMYEQQPMKMAAAEALWDTEAPAPFSLFAVGDVEQGHNMVAVEVPGLLSFLAHDNFSEAVPGINDTNEALQERYGPGDYRPNVPLAYWSFRWMIGFGMASAALGAAGLWLTRRRLLLDPALRTGEDERPRLALTRGRELGPLLTRWYWRIAFLTLLFPLIANAWGWIFTETGRQPWVVYGL
;
A
#
# COMPACT_ATOMS: atom_id res chain seq x y z
N SER A 1 0.76 20.07 17.10
CA SER A 1 1.57 19.68 18.28
C SER A 1 0.96 20.16 19.59
N ARG A 2 0.62 21.45 19.76
CA ARG A 2 0.02 21.96 21.03
C ARG A 2 -1.29 21.26 21.38
N PHE A 3 -2.21 21.11 20.44
CA PHE A 3 -3.54 20.52 20.69
C PHE A 3 -3.52 19.00 20.97
N VAL A 4 -2.75 18.22 20.19
CA VAL A 4 -2.78 16.73 20.22
C VAL A 4 -1.50 16.05 20.72
N GLY A 5 -0.52 16.83 21.20
CA GLY A 5 0.83 16.34 21.50
C GLY A 5 0.88 15.21 22.53
N ASP A 6 -0.06 15.20 23.48
CA ASP A 6 -0.07 14.21 24.57
C ASP A 6 -0.51 12.82 24.07
N VAL A 7 -1.35 12.77 23.02
CA VAL A 7 -1.81 11.52 22.40
C VAL A 7 -0.86 11.08 21.29
N PHE A 8 -0.48 12.01 20.42
CA PHE A 8 0.38 11.75 19.26
C PHE A 8 1.83 11.47 19.67
N GLY A 9 2.34 12.13 20.72
CA GLY A 9 3.73 12.03 21.12
C GLY A 9 4.12 10.68 21.74
N ALA A 10 3.17 9.95 22.33
CA ALA A 10 3.44 8.68 22.99
C ALA A 10 3.90 7.59 22.00
N PRO A 11 3.17 7.29 20.90
CA PRO A 11 3.66 6.35 19.88
C PRO A 11 5.01 6.75 19.27
N LEU A 12 5.21 8.04 18.98
CA LEU A 12 6.48 8.54 18.42
C LEU A 12 7.66 8.35 19.40
N ALA A 13 7.43 8.50 20.70
CA ALA A 13 8.45 8.22 21.70
C ALA A 13 8.83 6.73 21.73
N PHE A 14 7.86 5.82 21.59
CA PHE A 14 8.13 4.38 21.47
C PHE A 14 8.89 4.01 20.19
N GLU A 15 8.57 4.66 19.07
CA GLU A 15 9.33 4.52 17.81
C GLU A 15 10.82 4.86 18.03
N ALA A 16 11.10 6.00 18.67
CA ALA A 16 12.47 6.45 18.95
C ALA A 16 13.22 5.55 19.93
N LEU A 17 12.60 5.23 21.08
CA LEU A 17 13.28 4.55 22.17
C LEU A 17 13.46 3.05 21.92
N ILE A 18 12.50 2.41 21.25
CA ILE A 18 12.53 0.96 21.05
C ILE A 18 13.01 0.64 19.64
N ALA A 19 12.37 1.19 18.61
CA ALA A 19 12.60 0.69 17.26
C ALA A 19 13.91 1.23 16.67
N PHE A 20 14.11 2.57 16.68
CA PHE A 20 15.32 3.17 16.10
C PHE A 20 16.59 2.75 16.82
N PHE A 21 16.59 2.72 18.15
CA PHE A 21 17.77 2.34 18.93
C PHE A 21 18.21 0.89 18.65
N PHE A 22 17.27 -0.04 18.60
CA PHE A 22 17.57 -1.44 18.27
C PHE A 22 18.05 -1.55 16.83
N GLU A 23 17.38 -0.89 15.88
CA GLU A 23 17.80 -0.90 14.47
C GLU A 23 19.23 -0.40 14.29
N SER A 24 19.55 0.80 14.80
CA SER A 24 20.86 1.44 14.63
C SER A 24 21.99 0.65 15.31
N THR A 25 21.70 0.03 16.46
CA THR A 25 22.69 -0.75 17.20
C THR A 25 22.98 -2.06 16.49
N PHE A 26 21.93 -2.82 16.15
CA PHE A 26 22.09 -4.16 15.58
C PHE A 26 22.50 -4.13 14.11
N ILE A 27 22.18 -3.09 13.34
CA ILE A 27 22.73 -2.93 11.98
C ILE A 27 24.24 -2.69 12.02
N GLY A 28 24.74 -1.95 13.02
CA GLY A 28 26.18 -1.78 13.25
C GLY A 28 26.86 -3.11 13.56
N LEU A 29 26.24 -3.92 14.44
CA LEU A 29 26.73 -5.27 14.75
C LEU A 29 26.66 -6.21 13.53
N TRP A 30 25.65 -6.11 12.68
CA TRP A 30 25.56 -6.90 11.45
C TRP A 30 26.68 -6.54 10.47
N ILE A 31 26.93 -5.24 10.25
CA ILE A 31 27.93 -4.76 9.29
C ILE A 31 29.35 -5.11 9.75
N PHE A 32 29.69 -4.85 11.02
CA PHE A 32 31.05 -5.01 11.53
C PHE A 32 31.30 -6.37 12.21
N GLY A 33 30.25 -7.18 12.38
CA GLY A 33 30.29 -8.42 13.14
C GLY A 33 30.67 -9.67 12.35
N TRP A 34 30.86 -9.58 11.03
CA TRP A 34 31.02 -10.76 10.15
C TRP A 34 32.13 -11.72 10.61
N ASP A 35 33.31 -11.16 10.94
CA ASP A 35 34.47 -11.93 11.42
C ASP A 35 34.65 -11.87 12.95
N ARG A 36 33.68 -11.27 13.67
CA ARG A 36 33.76 -11.00 15.12
C ARG A 36 32.71 -11.75 15.93
N LEU A 37 31.56 -12.06 15.32
CA LEU A 37 30.43 -12.72 15.97
C LEU A 37 30.30 -14.16 15.47
N PRO A 38 29.93 -15.11 16.34
CA PRO A 38 29.47 -16.43 15.91
C PRO A 38 28.32 -16.32 14.90
N ALA A 39 28.29 -17.19 13.87
CA ALA A 39 27.33 -17.11 12.76
C ALA A 39 25.85 -17.00 13.20
N ARG A 40 25.47 -17.67 14.29
CA ARG A 40 24.10 -17.59 14.85
C ARG A 40 23.80 -16.23 15.46
N LEU A 41 24.78 -15.62 16.14
CA LEU A 41 24.64 -14.28 16.72
C LEU A 41 24.64 -13.23 15.64
N HIS A 42 25.50 -13.39 14.63
CA HIS A 42 25.47 -12.54 13.43
C HIS A 42 24.09 -12.59 12.78
N LEU A 43 23.55 -13.78 12.45
CA LEU A 43 22.19 -13.94 11.93
C LEU A 43 21.11 -13.32 12.83
N ALA A 44 21.22 -13.46 14.14
CA ALA A 44 20.27 -12.83 15.07
C ALA A 44 20.23 -11.30 14.92
N THR A 45 21.36 -10.65 14.62
CA THR A 45 21.40 -9.18 14.50
C THR A 45 20.54 -8.66 13.34
N ILE A 46 20.56 -9.29 12.16
CA ILE A 46 19.70 -8.84 11.04
C ILE A 46 18.22 -9.12 11.28
N TRP A 47 17.88 -10.18 12.03
CA TRP A 47 16.50 -10.44 12.43
C TRP A 47 15.98 -9.42 13.45
N ILE A 48 16.84 -8.96 14.37
CA ILE A 48 16.50 -7.90 15.31
C ILE A 48 16.31 -6.57 14.57
N VAL A 49 17.17 -6.25 13.60
CA VAL A 49 16.98 -5.09 12.70
C VAL A 49 15.62 -5.17 12.02
N SER A 50 15.31 -6.29 11.37
CA SER A 50 14.03 -6.50 10.67
C SER A 50 12.82 -6.34 11.61
N ALA A 51 12.85 -6.96 12.79
CA ALA A 51 11.80 -6.83 13.79
C ALA A 51 11.64 -5.39 14.30
N GLY A 52 12.76 -4.69 14.51
CA GLY A 52 12.80 -3.28 14.88
C GLY A 52 12.15 -2.40 13.81
N THR A 53 12.51 -2.56 12.54
CA THR A 53 11.92 -1.82 11.42
C THR A 53 10.41 -2.06 11.30
N VAL A 54 9.94 -3.30 11.48
CA VAL A 54 8.50 -3.63 11.48
C VAL A 54 7.78 -3.00 12.67
N ALA A 55 8.37 -3.03 13.86
CA ALA A 55 7.82 -2.38 15.04
C ALA A 55 7.77 -0.85 14.90
N SER A 56 8.81 -0.25 14.29
CA SER A 56 8.86 1.18 13.96
C SER A 56 7.67 1.58 13.11
N ALA A 57 7.46 0.84 12.02
CA ALA A 57 6.33 1.04 11.12
C ALA A 57 4.99 0.97 11.87
N TYR A 58 4.82 0.06 12.83
CA TYR A 58 3.59 0.00 13.61
C TYR A 58 3.32 1.26 14.43
N PHE A 59 4.30 1.73 15.20
CA PHE A 59 4.10 2.89 16.08
C PHE A 59 3.84 4.18 15.30
N ILE A 60 4.56 4.39 14.20
CA ILE A 60 4.34 5.60 13.38
C ILE A 60 3.00 5.54 12.64
N LEU A 61 2.59 4.36 12.19
CA LEU A 61 1.28 4.17 11.55
C LEU A 61 0.14 4.26 12.55
N ALA A 62 0.32 3.82 13.80
CA ALA A 62 -0.67 4.01 14.86
C ALA A 62 -0.91 5.50 15.14
N ALA A 63 0.15 6.32 15.15
CA ALA A 63 0.04 7.77 15.28
C ALA A 63 -0.73 8.39 14.11
N ASN A 64 -0.40 8.01 12.86
CA ASN A 64 -1.13 8.48 11.68
C ASN A 64 -2.59 8.01 11.67
N SER A 65 -2.85 6.75 12.04
CA SER A 65 -4.20 6.18 12.10
C SER A 65 -5.05 6.87 13.16
N TRP A 66 -4.45 7.32 14.26
CA TRP A 66 -5.14 8.16 15.23
C TRP A 66 -5.57 9.51 14.65
N MET A 67 -4.78 10.10 13.75
CA MET A 67 -5.21 11.32 13.03
C MET A 67 -6.39 11.05 12.09
N GLN A 68 -6.52 9.83 11.58
CA GLN A 68 -7.64 9.41 10.72
C GLN A 68 -8.88 9.05 11.54
N HIS A 69 -8.72 8.42 12.70
CA HIS A 69 -9.81 8.00 13.57
C HIS A 69 -9.39 8.21 15.03
N PRO A 70 -9.66 9.40 15.60
CA PRO A 70 -9.25 9.71 16.95
C PRO A 70 -10.04 8.91 17.99
N VAL A 71 -9.34 8.11 18.79
CA VAL A 71 -9.91 7.31 19.90
C VAL A 71 -9.01 7.37 21.13
N GLY A 72 -9.52 6.97 22.29
CA GLY A 72 -8.71 6.87 23.52
C GLY A 72 -8.17 8.23 24.02
N TYR A 73 -8.91 9.31 23.78
CA TYR A 73 -8.59 10.65 24.25
C TYR A 73 -9.81 11.32 24.91
N ALA A 74 -9.54 12.35 25.71
CA ALA A 74 -10.53 13.29 26.20
C ALA A 74 -10.02 14.73 25.98
N ILE A 75 -10.92 15.66 25.68
CA ILE A 75 -10.56 17.08 25.66
C ILE A 75 -10.58 17.59 27.09
N ASP A 76 -9.44 18.11 27.53
CA ASP A 76 -9.32 18.78 28.80
C ASP A 76 -9.98 20.17 28.75
N GLU A 77 -10.97 20.39 29.59
CA GLU A 77 -11.74 21.64 29.62
C GLU A 77 -10.90 22.85 30.05
N GLU A 78 -9.86 22.65 30.86
CA GLU A 78 -9.00 23.75 31.34
C GLU A 78 -8.02 24.23 30.27
N THR A 79 -7.37 23.29 29.57
CA THR A 79 -6.33 23.62 28.58
C THR A 79 -6.85 23.63 27.14
N GLY A 80 -8.04 23.06 26.90
CA GLY A 80 -8.59 22.83 25.56
C GLY A 80 -7.77 21.84 24.74
N ARG A 81 -7.03 20.92 25.36
CA ARG A 81 -6.09 20.00 24.69
C ARG A 81 -6.59 18.56 24.73
N ALA A 82 -6.29 17.79 23.70
CA ALA A 82 -6.55 16.35 23.69
C ALA A 82 -5.53 15.64 24.61
N ARG A 83 -6.02 15.03 25.69
CA ARG A 83 -5.25 14.21 26.62
C ARG A 83 -5.50 12.73 26.38
N LEU A 84 -4.44 11.93 26.44
CA LEU A 84 -4.49 10.48 26.28
C LEU A 84 -5.20 9.84 27.48
N THR A 85 -6.23 9.04 27.22
CA THR A 85 -6.94 8.27 28.24
C THR A 85 -6.67 6.77 28.15
N ASP A 86 -6.44 6.25 26.94
CA ASP A 86 -6.22 4.82 26.72
C ASP A 86 -5.29 4.58 25.52
N ILE A 87 -4.02 4.31 25.81
CA ILE A 87 -3.01 3.98 24.80
C ILE A 87 -3.28 2.64 24.11
N GLY A 88 -3.87 1.67 24.82
CA GLY A 88 -4.20 0.37 24.24
C GLY A 88 -5.20 0.54 23.11
N ARG A 89 -6.24 1.36 23.31
CA ARG A 89 -7.23 1.68 22.28
C ARG A 89 -6.63 2.46 21.10
N VAL A 90 -5.72 3.40 21.35
CA VAL A 90 -5.00 4.13 20.28
C VAL A 90 -4.17 3.17 19.43
N LEU A 91 -3.46 2.23 20.07
CA LEU A 91 -2.59 1.29 19.37
C LEU A 91 -3.36 0.15 18.69
N THR A 92 -4.51 -0.29 19.19
CA THR A 92 -5.20 -1.50 18.71
C THR A 92 -6.48 -1.24 17.90
N GLN A 93 -6.81 0.03 17.63
CA GLN A 93 -7.96 0.35 16.80
C GLN A 93 -7.87 -0.27 15.40
N ASN A 94 -9.03 -0.54 14.81
CA ASN A 94 -9.17 -1.20 13.50
C ASN A 94 -8.39 -0.48 12.39
N THR A 95 -8.40 0.86 12.36
CA THR A 95 -7.66 1.68 11.38
C THR A 95 -6.17 1.43 11.48
N ALA A 96 -5.60 1.42 12.70
CA ALA A 96 -4.18 1.19 12.92
C ALA A 96 -3.74 -0.21 12.47
N VAL A 97 -4.52 -1.23 12.84
CA VAL A 97 -4.22 -2.62 12.48
C VAL A 97 -4.34 -2.85 10.97
N ALA A 98 -5.39 -2.33 10.34
CA ALA A 98 -5.62 -2.48 8.91
C ALA A 98 -4.60 -1.69 8.09
N GLN A 99 -4.29 -0.45 8.49
CA GLN A 99 -3.28 0.38 7.84
C GLN A 99 -1.89 -0.24 7.96
N PHE A 100 -1.51 -0.74 9.13
CA PHE A 100 -0.26 -1.48 9.29
C PHE A 100 -0.19 -2.69 8.36
N ALA A 101 -1.24 -3.52 8.31
CA ALA A 101 -1.28 -4.70 7.44
C ALA A 101 -1.17 -4.32 5.95
N HIS A 102 -1.80 -3.23 5.52
CA HIS A 102 -1.71 -2.73 4.16
C HIS A 102 -0.31 -2.19 3.83
N THR A 103 0.24 -1.34 4.70
CA THR A 103 1.56 -0.73 4.49
C THR A 103 2.69 -1.77 4.50
N ILE A 104 2.65 -2.75 5.43
CA ILE A 104 3.72 -3.76 5.51
C ILE A 104 3.73 -4.69 4.29
N THR A 105 2.55 -5.08 3.78
CA THR A 105 2.45 -5.91 2.58
C THR A 105 2.90 -5.13 1.34
N ALA A 106 2.55 -3.83 1.25
CA ALA A 106 3.03 -2.95 0.18
C ALA A 106 4.56 -2.73 0.24
N ALA A 107 5.15 -2.69 1.43
CA ALA A 107 6.59 -2.65 1.61
C ALA A 107 7.28 -3.93 1.09
N PHE A 108 6.72 -5.11 1.38
CA PHE A 108 7.21 -6.37 0.80
C PHE A 108 7.07 -6.43 -0.72
N LEU A 109 5.96 -5.91 -1.27
CA LEU A 109 5.78 -5.79 -2.72
C LEU A 109 6.89 -4.91 -3.34
N THR A 110 7.22 -3.80 -2.68
CA THR A 110 8.32 -2.90 -3.07
C THR A 110 9.67 -3.60 -3.04
N GLY A 111 9.98 -4.33 -1.96
CA GLY A 111 11.21 -5.11 -1.85
C GLY A 111 11.32 -6.20 -2.91
N GLY A 112 10.22 -6.93 -3.18
CA GLY A 112 10.15 -7.92 -4.24
C GLY A 112 10.40 -7.32 -5.63
N ALA A 113 9.77 -6.18 -5.93
CA ALA A 113 9.95 -5.47 -7.18
C ALA A 113 11.38 -4.96 -7.38
N PHE A 114 12.02 -4.48 -6.30
CA PHE A 114 13.43 -4.09 -6.32
C PHE A 114 14.32 -5.28 -6.68
N MET A 115 14.11 -6.44 -6.04
CA MET A 115 14.86 -7.66 -6.37
C MET A 115 14.67 -8.09 -7.82
N VAL A 116 13.43 -8.06 -8.33
CA VAL A 116 13.12 -8.38 -9.73
C VAL A 116 13.80 -7.40 -10.68
N GLY A 117 13.75 -6.11 -10.40
CA GLY A 117 14.34 -5.08 -11.25
C GLY A 117 15.86 -5.24 -11.40
N ILE A 118 16.57 -5.40 -10.28
CA ILE A 118 18.01 -5.62 -10.29
C ILE A 118 18.37 -6.95 -10.96
N ALA A 119 17.66 -8.02 -10.63
CA ALA A 119 17.92 -9.32 -11.25
C ALA A 119 17.67 -9.30 -12.77
N ALA A 120 16.59 -8.66 -13.22
CA ALA A 120 16.27 -8.49 -14.63
C ALA A 120 17.36 -7.74 -15.39
N TRP A 121 17.89 -6.66 -14.81
CA TRP A 121 18.97 -5.88 -15.38
C TRP A 121 20.25 -6.69 -15.61
N HIS A 122 20.67 -7.46 -14.60
CA HIS A 122 21.87 -8.30 -14.68
C HIS A 122 21.68 -9.50 -15.62
N LEU A 123 20.52 -10.17 -15.57
CA LEU A 123 20.21 -11.31 -16.44
C LEU A 123 20.09 -10.90 -17.92
N ALA A 124 19.54 -9.72 -18.21
CA ALA A 124 19.50 -9.17 -19.57
C ALA A 124 20.90 -8.99 -20.16
N ARG A 125 21.89 -8.70 -19.30
CA ARG A 125 23.31 -8.53 -19.66
C ARG A 125 24.15 -9.79 -19.48
N ARG A 126 23.54 -10.93 -19.09
CA ARG A 126 24.22 -12.21 -18.82
C ARG A 126 25.32 -12.10 -17.76
N ARG A 127 25.08 -11.32 -16.69
CA ARG A 127 26.00 -11.15 -15.55
C ARG A 127 25.45 -11.83 -14.30
N HIS A 128 26.34 -12.43 -13.50
CA HIS A 128 26.01 -13.07 -12.21
C HIS A 128 24.77 -13.97 -12.29
N THR A 129 24.69 -14.79 -13.34
CA THR A 129 23.46 -15.47 -13.77
C THR A 129 22.86 -16.39 -12.70
N GLU A 130 23.69 -17.16 -12.01
CA GLU A 130 23.28 -18.08 -10.94
C GLU A 130 22.55 -17.32 -9.81
N VAL A 131 23.23 -16.35 -9.19
CA VAL A 131 22.68 -15.54 -8.09
C VAL A 131 21.45 -14.75 -8.56
N MET A 132 21.51 -14.14 -9.74
CA MET A 132 20.41 -13.30 -10.24
C MET A 132 19.18 -14.13 -10.64
N ARG A 133 19.35 -15.39 -11.06
CA ARG A 133 18.22 -16.29 -11.30
C ARG A 133 17.50 -16.64 -10.00
N ALA A 134 18.25 -16.91 -8.93
CA ALA A 134 17.68 -17.14 -7.60
C ALA A 134 16.97 -15.89 -7.07
N SER A 135 17.61 -14.72 -7.16
CA SER A 135 17.05 -13.43 -6.76
C SER A 135 15.79 -13.07 -7.56
N LEU A 136 15.79 -13.30 -8.87
CA LEU A 136 14.61 -13.10 -9.72
C LEU A 136 13.45 -13.96 -9.22
N ARG A 137 13.69 -15.25 -8.95
CA ARG A 137 12.63 -16.17 -8.50
C ARG A 137 12.05 -15.76 -7.16
N LEU A 138 12.92 -15.43 -6.20
CA LEU A 138 12.49 -14.95 -4.87
C LEU A 138 11.68 -13.66 -5.00
N GLY A 139 12.19 -12.66 -5.72
CA GLY A 139 11.49 -11.40 -5.96
C GLY A 139 10.12 -11.58 -6.62
N LEU A 140 10.02 -12.43 -7.64
CA LEU A 140 8.76 -12.72 -8.34
C LEU A 140 7.72 -13.39 -7.42
N VAL A 141 8.14 -14.34 -6.59
CA VAL A 141 7.25 -14.98 -5.61
C VAL A 141 6.79 -13.95 -4.57
N THR A 142 7.71 -13.14 -4.05
CA THR A 142 7.40 -12.07 -3.11
C THR A 142 6.41 -11.07 -3.71
N MET A 143 6.61 -10.63 -4.96
CA MET A 143 5.69 -9.70 -5.61
C MET A 143 4.27 -10.25 -5.74
N VAL A 144 4.10 -11.52 -6.11
CA VAL A 144 2.77 -12.11 -6.25
C VAL A 144 2.12 -12.29 -4.87
N ALA A 145 2.84 -12.86 -3.91
CA ALA A 145 2.31 -13.09 -2.58
C ALA A 145 1.98 -11.76 -1.87
N ALA A 146 2.92 -10.82 -1.86
CA ALA A 146 2.73 -9.50 -1.27
C ALA A 146 1.66 -8.70 -2.01
N GLY A 147 1.62 -8.73 -3.35
CA GLY A 147 0.60 -8.04 -4.14
C GLY A 147 -0.82 -8.52 -3.85
N LEU A 148 -1.03 -9.84 -3.72
CA LEU A 148 -2.32 -10.41 -3.32
C LEU A 148 -2.69 -9.99 -1.89
N LEU A 149 -1.74 -10.02 -0.96
CA LEU A 149 -1.96 -9.57 0.42
C LEU A 149 -2.24 -8.08 0.50
N THR A 150 -1.58 -7.24 -0.30
CA THR A 150 -1.82 -5.80 -0.39
C THR A 150 -3.20 -5.50 -0.94
N ALA A 151 -3.65 -6.20 -1.99
CA ALA A 151 -5.01 -6.05 -2.52
C ALA A 151 -6.06 -6.40 -1.46
N PHE A 152 -5.88 -7.53 -0.77
CA PHE A 152 -6.79 -7.99 0.27
C PHE A 152 -6.84 -7.09 1.51
N THR A 153 -5.67 -6.63 1.98
CA THR A 153 -5.60 -5.69 3.10
C THR A 153 -6.11 -4.30 2.70
N GLY A 154 -5.97 -3.92 1.42
CA GLY A 154 -6.49 -2.67 0.87
C GLY A 154 -8.01 -2.66 0.81
N ASP A 155 -8.64 -3.75 0.37
CA ASP A 155 -10.10 -3.95 0.41
C ASP A 155 -10.64 -3.75 1.83
N ARG A 156 -10.03 -4.42 2.81
CA ARG A 156 -10.40 -4.28 4.23
C ARG A 156 -10.23 -2.86 4.76
N LEU A 157 -9.13 -2.20 4.42
CA LEU A 157 -8.89 -0.82 4.83
C LEU A 157 -9.92 0.12 4.18
N GLY A 158 -10.26 -0.09 2.91
CA GLY A 158 -11.30 0.65 2.20
C GLY A 158 -12.66 0.55 2.89
N LYS A 159 -13.09 -0.66 3.27
CA LYS A 159 -14.33 -0.89 4.02
C LYS A 159 -14.38 -0.15 5.35
N ILE A 160 -13.28 -0.18 6.12
CA ILE A 160 -13.17 0.62 7.35
C ILE A 160 -13.28 2.13 7.05
N MET A 161 -12.73 2.59 5.93
CA MET A 161 -12.84 3.99 5.52
C MET A 161 -14.25 4.37 5.04
N TYR A 162 -15.05 3.47 4.46
CA TYR A 162 -16.46 3.77 4.17
C TYR A 162 -17.26 4.04 5.44
N GLU A 163 -16.98 3.31 6.53
CA GLU A 163 -17.65 3.52 7.82
C GLU A 163 -17.12 4.78 8.55
N GLN A 164 -15.81 4.99 8.55
CA GLN A 164 -15.18 6.02 9.39
C GLN A 164 -15.03 7.38 8.69
N GLN A 165 -14.79 7.38 7.37
CA GLN A 165 -14.56 8.58 6.57
C GLN A 165 -15.25 8.46 5.19
N PRO A 166 -16.59 8.39 5.14
CA PRO A 166 -17.33 8.22 3.89
C PRO A 166 -16.98 9.28 2.84
N MET A 167 -16.76 10.54 3.24
CA MET A 167 -16.37 11.63 2.34
C MET A 167 -15.08 11.31 1.56
N LYS A 168 -14.09 10.70 2.22
CA LYS A 168 -12.82 10.32 1.58
C LYS A 168 -13.07 9.29 0.48
N MET A 169 -13.91 8.30 0.74
CA MET A 169 -14.19 7.22 -0.20
C MET A 169 -15.11 7.68 -1.34
N ALA A 170 -16.11 8.50 -1.04
CA ALA A 170 -16.96 9.12 -2.05
C ALA A 170 -16.14 10.00 -3.02
N ALA A 171 -15.20 10.79 -2.48
CA ALA A 171 -14.25 11.56 -3.29
C ALA A 171 -13.27 10.68 -4.08
N ALA A 172 -12.84 9.54 -3.53
CA ALA A 172 -12.02 8.57 -4.24
C ALA A 172 -12.72 8.05 -5.48
N GLU A 173 -14.03 7.83 -5.40
CA GLU A 173 -14.85 7.27 -6.47
C GLU A 173 -15.53 8.31 -7.37
N ALA A 174 -15.41 9.60 -7.02
CA ALA A 174 -16.18 10.69 -7.62
C ALA A 174 -17.69 10.39 -7.63
N LEU A 175 -18.19 9.77 -6.56
CA LEU A 175 -19.61 9.52 -6.34
C LEU A 175 -20.25 10.77 -5.73
N TRP A 176 -21.01 11.52 -6.52
CA TRP A 176 -21.53 12.82 -6.09
C TRP A 176 -22.77 12.70 -5.21
N ASP A 177 -23.72 11.86 -5.61
CA ASP A 177 -24.96 11.62 -4.89
C ASP A 177 -25.01 10.16 -4.41
N THR A 178 -25.73 9.92 -3.33
CA THR A 178 -25.89 8.59 -2.75
C THR A 178 -26.65 7.69 -3.71
N GLU A 179 -26.05 6.55 -4.07
CA GLU A 179 -26.62 5.62 -5.06
C GLU A 179 -26.74 4.19 -4.52
N ALA A 180 -27.79 3.48 -4.96
CA ALA A 180 -28.08 2.08 -4.66
C ALA A 180 -28.70 1.40 -5.89
N PRO A 181 -28.02 0.47 -6.58
CA PRO A 181 -26.64 0.04 -6.33
C PRO A 181 -25.62 1.06 -6.87
N ALA A 182 -24.55 1.33 -6.11
CA ALA A 182 -23.54 2.31 -6.48
C ALA A 182 -22.59 1.76 -7.56
N PRO A 183 -22.29 2.53 -8.62
CA PRO A 183 -21.34 2.15 -9.67
C PRO A 183 -19.88 2.38 -9.22
N PHE A 184 -18.96 1.52 -9.66
CA PHE A 184 -17.52 1.75 -9.52
C PHE A 184 -16.99 2.52 -10.72
N SER A 185 -16.31 3.64 -10.49
CA SER A 185 -15.83 4.51 -11.57
C SER A 185 -14.45 4.08 -12.08
N LEU A 186 -14.37 3.57 -13.31
CA LEU A 186 -13.09 3.26 -13.96
C LEU A 186 -12.38 4.53 -14.42
N PHE A 187 -13.15 5.52 -14.88
CA PHE A 187 -12.66 6.79 -15.37
C PHE A 187 -13.75 7.84 -15.19
N ALA A 188 -13.43 8.96 -14.54
CA ALA A 188 -14.31 10.11 -14.43
C ALA A 188 -13.55 11.42 -14.61
N VAL A 189 -14.21 12.38 -15.24
CA VAL A 189 -13.81 13.78 -15.25
C VAL A 189 -14.96 14.56 -14.61
N GLY A 190 -14.76 14.95 -13.35
CA GLY A 190 -15.73 15.70 -12.56
C GLY A 190 -15.75 17.18 -12.92
N ASP A 191 -16.94 17.79 -12.87
CA ASP A 191 -17.11 19.23 -12.65
C ASP A 191 -17.39 19.45 -11.16
N VAL A 192 -16.36 19.90 -10.44
CA VAL A 192 -16.43 20.07 -8.98
C VAL A 192 -17.31 21.25 -8.58
N GLU A 193 -17.43 22.27 -9.44
CA GLU A 193 -18.27 23.43 -9.18
C GLU A 193 -19.75 23.09 -9.32
N GLN A 194 -20.09 22.24 -10.29
CA GLN A 194 -21.46 21.80 -10.54
C GLN A 194 -21.86 20.51 -9.80
N GLY A 195 -20.93 19.89 -9.06
CA GLY A 195 -21.22 18.75 -8.20
C GLY A 195 -21.64 17.48 -8.94
N HIS A 196 -21.16 17.26 -10.16
CA HIS A 196 -21.44 16.04 -10.94
C HIS A 196 -20.30 15.68 -11.90
N ASN A 197 -20.34 14.48 -12.47
CA ASN A 197 -19.35 14.02 -13.46
C ASN A 197 -19.77 14.43 -14.89
N MET A 198 -18.87 15.08 -15.63
CA MET A 198 -19.10 15.38 -17.07
C MET A 198 -18.91 14.14 -17.94
N VAL A 199 -17.94 13.29 -17.59
CA VAL A 199 -17.65 12.03 -18.25
C VAL A 199 -17.45 10.98 -17.18
N ALA A 200 -18.12 9.84 -17.30
CA ALA A 200 -17.97 8.70 -16.40
C ALA A 200 -18.01 7.38 -17.18
N VAL A 201 -17.06 6.49 -16.89
CA VAL A 201 -17.03 5.09 -17.33
C VAL A 201 -17.11 4.24 -16.08
N GLU A 202 -18.19 3.49 -15.95
CA GLU A 202 -18.58 2.89 -14.68
C GLU A 202 -18.94 1.41 -14.82
N VAL A 203 -18.74 0.66 -13.74
CA VAL A 203 -19.18 -0.74 -13.60
C VAL A 203 -20.32 -0.79 -12.58
N PRO A 204 -21.56 -1.08 -13.00
CA PRO A 204 -22.73 -1.06 -12.11
C PRO A 204 -22.58 -2.01 -10.92
N GLY A 205 -22.93 -1.52 -9.72
CA GLY A 205 -23.00 -2.29 -8.47
C GLY A 205 -21.67 -2.76 -7.87
N LEU A 206 -20.54 -2.57 -8.57
CA LEU A 206 -19.23 -2.98 -8.07
C LEU A 206 -18.80 -2.15 -6.85
N LEU A 207 -19.18 -0.88 -6.79
CA LEU A 207 -18.83 -0.02 -5.65
C LEU A 207 -19.57 -0.44 -4.38
N SER A 208 -20.86 -0.77 -4.47
CA SER A 208 -21.61 -1.36 -3.34
C SER A 208 -20.91 -2.62 -2.81
N PHE A 209 -20.41 -3.50 -3.70
CA PHE A 209 -19.71 -4.71 -3.27
C PHE A 209 -18.39 -4.41 -2.56
N LEU A 210 -17.60 -3.46 -3.09
CA LEU A 210 -16.34 -3.04 -2.47
C LEU A 210 -16.56 -2.34 -1.11
N ALA A 211 -17.69 -1.65 -0.94
CA ALA A 211 -18.03 -0.95 0.30
C ALA A 211 -18.64 -1.87 1.36
N HIS A 212 -19.55 -2.77 0.98
CA HIS A 212 -20.43 -3.49 1.92
C HIS A 212 -20.51 -5.02 1.70
N ASP A 213 -19.67 -5.61 0.83
CA ASP A 213 -19.71 -7.02 0.46
C ASP A 213 -21.04 -7.48 -0.18
N ASN A 214 -21.85 -6.54 -0.68
CA ASN A 214 -23.11 -6.81 -1.38
C ASN A 214 -23.37 -5.82 -2.53
N PHE A 215 -24.13 -6.21 -3.54
CA PHE A 215 -24.32 -5.42 -4.77
C PHE A 215 -25.50 -4.44 -4.70
N SER A 216 -26.06 -4.14 -3.54
CA SER A 216 -27.36 -3.43 -3.44
C SER A 216 -27.40 -2.31 -2.42
N GLU A 217 -26.56 -2.36 -1.39
CA GLU A 217 -26.51 -1.35 -0.34
C GLU A 217 -26.04 0.01 -0.88
N ALA A 218 -26.66 1.05 -0.34
CA ALA A 218 -26.40 2.42 -0.74
C ALA A 218 -25.02 2.88 -0.27
N VAL A 219 -24.29 3.55 -1.15
CA VAL A 219 -22.99 4.16 -0.80
C VAL A 219 -23.17 5.68 -0.70
N PRO A 220 -22.79 6.31 0.42
CA PRO A 220 -22.93 7.76 0.60
C PRO A 220 -22.17 8.56 -0.46
N GLY A 221 -22.84 9.51 -1.10
CA GLY A 221 -22.25 10.45 -2.06
C GLY A 221 -21.56 11.65 -1.39
N ILE A 222 -20.77 12.39 -2.16
CA ILE A 222 -20.06 13.61 -1.73
C ILE A 222 -21.05 14.67 -1.22
N ASN A 223 -22.14 14.93 -1.94
CA ASN A 223 -23.08 15.99 -1.62
C ASN A 223 -23.82 15.69 -0.30
N ASP A 224 -24.39 14.49 -0.19
CA ASP A 224 -25.10 14.05 1.02
C ASP A 224 -24.16 13.98 2.24
N THR A 225 -22.93 13.52 2.04
CA THR A 225 -21.95 13.46 3.13
C THR A 225 -21.52 14.85 3.57
N ASN A 226 -21.39 15.81 2.64
CA ASN A 226 -21.06 17.19 2.98
C ASN A 226 -22.19 17.85 3.80
N GLU A 227 -23.44 17.62 3.41
CA GLU A 227 -24.61 18.10 4.16
C GLU A 227 -24.64 17.52 5.59
N ALA A 228 -24.48 16.21 5.74
CA ALA A 228 -24.42 15.55 7.04
C ALA A 228 -23.26 16.07 7.93
N LEU A 229 -22.11 16.40 7.33
CA LEU A 229 -20.99 17.00 8.06
C LEU A 229 -21.28 18.45 8.46
N GLN A 230 -21.98 19.22 7.63
CA GLN A 230 -22.41 20.58 7.97
C GLN A 230 -23.40 20.61 9.13
N GLU A 231 -24.34 19.66 9.17
CA GLU A 231 -25.27 19.52 10.29
C GLU A 231 -24.53 19.20 11.60
N ARG A 232 -23.49 18.37 11.53
CA ARG A 232 -22.74 17.92 12.72
C ARG A 232 -21.71 18.91 13.22
N TYR A 233 -20.99 19.59 12.33
CA TYR A 233 -19.82 20.40 12.65
C TYR A 233 -20.01 21.90 12.37
N GLY A 234 -21.15 22.29 11.80
CA GLY A 234 -21.48 23.66 11.46
C GLY A 234 -21.28 23.99 9.97
N PRO A 235 -21.66 25.21 9.53
CA PRO A 235 -21.58 25.59 8.13
C PRO A 235 -20.12 25.62 7.65
N GLY A 236 -19.85 24.94 6.53
CA GLY A 236 -18.51 24.82 5.95
C GLY A 236 -18.47 23.90 4.74
N ASP A 237 -17.34 23.85 4.04
CA ASP A 237 -17.09 22.87 2.98
C ASP A 237 -16.15 21.79 3.51
N TYR A 238 -16.67 20.56 3.63
CA TYR A 238 -15.94 19.41 4.16
C TYR A 238 -15.40 18.49 3.06
N ARG A 239 -15.52 18.89 1.80
CA ARG A 239 -15.03 18.10 0.67
C ARG A 239 -13.50 18.22 0.54
N PRO A 240 -12.76 17.11 0.40
CA PRO A 240 -11.36 17.16 0.01
C PRO A 240 -11.23 17.59 -1.47
N ASN A 241 -10.00 17.74 -1.94
CA ASN A 241 -9.75 17.92 -3.37
C ASN A 241 -10.14 16.64 -4.15
N VAL A 242 -11.35 16.63 -4.71
CA VAL A 242 -11.94 15.46 -5.38
C VAL A 242 -11.08 14.94 -6.55
N PRO A 243 -10.60 15.78 -7.50
CA PRO A 243 -9.73 15.29 -8.57
C PRO A 243 -8.45 14.63 -8.06
N LEU A 244 -7.84 15.20 -7.00
CA LEU A 244 -6.64 14.64 -6.41
C LEU A 244 -6.92 13.30 -5.72
N ALA A 245 -8.00 13.22 -4.93
CA ALA A 245 -8.42 11.98 -4.27
C ALA A 245 -8.73 10.87 -5.29
N TYR A 246 -9.50 11.20 -6.31
CA TYR A 246 -9.86 10.29 -7.40
C TYR A 246 -8.61 9.72 -8.09
N TRP A 247 -7.76 10.59 -8.65
CA TRP A 247 -6.61 10.12 -9.42
C TRP A 247 -5.56 9.42 -8.57
N SER A 248 -5.31 9.90 -7.35
CA SER A 248 -4.37 9.24 -6.43
C SER A 248 -4.80 7.81 -6.11
N PHE A 249 -6.09 7.57 -5.87
CA PHE A 249 -6.62 6.23 -5.65
C PHE A 249 -6.46 5.31 -6.87
N ARG A 250 -6.77 5.81 -8.08
CA ARG A 250 -6.62 5.03 -9.32
C ARG A 250 -5.16 4.70 -9.63
N TRP A 251 -4.25 5.66 -9.49
CA TRP A 251 -2.83 5.42 -9.70
C TRP A 251 -2.25 4.44 -8.69
N MET A 252 -2.64 4.54 -7.41
CA MET A 252 -2.26 3.59 -6.38
C MET A 252 -2.66 2.16 -6.76
N ILE A 253 -3.94 1.92 -7.06
CA ILE A 253 -4.44 0.59 -7.42
C ILE A 253 -3.81 0.11 -8.73
N GLY A 254 -3.76 0.98 -9.75
CA GLY A 254 -3.24 0.64 -11.07
C GLY A 254 -1.79 0.15 -11.02
N PHE A 255 -0.90 0.91 -10.36
CA PHE A 255 0.51 0.51 -10.24
C PHE A 255 0.73 -0.66 -9.27
N GLY A 256 -0.09 -0.79 -8.22
CA GLY A 256 -0.06 -1.94 -7.32
C GLY A 256 -0.45 -3.24 -8.03
N MET A 257 -1.58 -3.24 -8.74
CA MET A 257 -2.06 -4.39 -9.51
C MET A 257 -1.13 -4.72 -10.69
N ALA A 258 -0.59 -3.70 -11.36
CA ALA A 258 0.40 -3.91 -12.42
C ALA A 258 1.65 -4.63 -11.88
N SER A 259 2.11 -4.28 -10.68
CA SER A 259 3.24 -4.94 -10.04
C SER A 259 2.93 -6.42 -9.75
N ALA A 260 1.79 -6.74 -9.15
CA ALA A 260 1.37 -8.13 -8.91
C ALA A 260 1.25 -8.93 -10.22
N ALA A 261 0.65 -8.34 -11.25
CA ALA A 261 0.48 -8.95 -12.57
C ALA A 261 1.83 -9.22 -13.26
N LEU A 262 2.79 -8.28 -13.17
CA LEU A 262 4.14 -8.47 -13.69
C LEU A 262 4.89 -9.57 -12.94
N GLY A 263 4.71 -9.67 -11.62
CA GLY A 263 5.20 -10.79 -10.82
C GLY A 263 4.65 -12.14 -11.31
N ALA A 264 3.33 -12.22 -11.53
CA ALA A 264 2.66 -13.44 -11.99
C ALA A 264 3.11 -13.82 -13.42
N ALA A 265 3.17 -12.85 -14.32
CA ALA A 265 3.68 -13.03 -15.67
C ALA A 265 5.14 -13.51 -15.65
N GLY A 266 5.98 -12.93 -14.78
CA GLY A 266 7.36 -13.38 -14.63
C GLY A 266 7.48 -14.80 -14.10
N LEU A 267 6.67 -15.20 -13.11
CA LEU A 267 6.64 -16.59 -12.62
C LEU A 267 6.20 -17.56 -13.71
N TRP A 268 5.25 -17.16 -14.56
CA TRP A 268 4.79 -17.96 -15.69
C TRP A 268 5.88 -18.11 -16.76
N LEU A 269 6.48 -17.00 -17.18
CA LEU A 269 7.50 -16.95 -18.23
C LEU A 269 8.80 -17.66 -17.81
N THR A 270 9.10 -17.70 -16.52
CA THR A 270 10.29 -18.34 -15.93
C THR A 270 9.97 -19.63 -15.16
N ARG A 271 8.85 -20.29 -15.47
CA ARG A 271 8.37 -21.50 -14.77
C ARG A 271 9.38 -22.66 -14.83
N ARG A 272 9.18 -23.62 -13.92
CA ARG A 272 10.10 -24.75 -13.69
C ARG A 272 10.38 -25.55 -14.96
N ARG A 273 11.62 -26.05 -15.09
CA ARG A 273 12.10 -26.85 -16.22
C ARG A 273 11.21 -28.05 -16.55
N LEU A 274 10.58 -28.68 -15.55
CA LEU A 274 9.67 -29.82 -15.72
C LEU A 274 8.43 -29.50 -16.56
N LEU A 275 7.98 -28.24 -16.55
CA LEU A 275 6.80 -27.77 -17.29
C LEU A 275 7.15 -27.30 -18.71
N LEU A 276 8.41 -27.44 -19.12
CA LEU A 276 8.93 -26.98 -20.41
C LEU A 276 9.45 -28.17 -21.22
N ASP A 277 9.31 -28.05 -22.54
CA ASP A 277 9.94 -28.97 -23.48
C ASP A 277 11.47 -28.88 -23.35
N PRO A 278 12.22 -29.99 -23.57
CA PRO A 278 13.66 -30.03 -23.35
C PRO A 278 14.44 -28.90 -24.04
N ALA A 279 14.00 -28.46 -25.22
CA ALA A 279 14.62 -27.39 -25.99
C ALA A 279 14.60 -26.00 -25.32
N LEU A 280 13.67 -25.77 -24.37
CA LEU A 280 13.52 -24.51 -23.64
C LEU A 280 14.16 -24.54 -22.25
N ARG A 281 14.67 -25.69 -21.82
CA ARG A 281 15.33 -25.84 -20.52
C ARG A 281 16.74 -25.24 -20.59
N THR A 282 17.04 -24.35 -19.66
CA THR A 282 18.34 -23.66 -19.56
C THR A 282 19.06 -24.10 -18.29
N GLY A 283 20.39 -24.19 -18.32
CA GLY A 283 21.27 -24.46 -17.17
C GLY A 283 21.13 -23.46 -16.01
N GLU A 284 21.77 -23.73 -14.87
CA GLU A 284 21.71 -22.83 -13.70
C GLU A 284 22.49 -21.54 -13.96
N ASP A 285 23.63 -21.66 -14.65
CA ASP A 285 24.48 -20.55 -15.08
C ASP A 285 24.00 -19.83 -16.33
N GLU A 286 22.94 -20.32 -16.97
CA GLU A 286 22.37 -19.70 -18.15
C GLU A 286 21.28 -18.70 -17.76
N ARG A 287 20.98 -17.74 -18.65
CA ARG A 287 19.78 -16.90 -18.50
C ARG A 287 18.51 -17.74 -18.76
N PRO A 288 17.40 -17.52 -18.05
CA PRO A 288 16.16 -18.22 -18.35
C PRO A 288 15.65 -17.79 -19.73
N ARG A 289 15.19 -18.77 -20.53
CA ARG A 289 14.39 -18.50 -21.73
C ARG A 289 12.96 -18.21 -21.30
N LEU A 290 12.41 -17.10 -21.77
CA LEU A 290 11.05 -16.68 -21.42
C LEU A 290 10.06 -17.52 -22.23
N ALA A 291 9.45 -18.51 -21.60
CA ALA A 291 8.56 -19.43 -22.29
C ALA A 291 7.12 -18.92 -22.26
N LEU A 292 6.52 -18.66 -23.42
CA LEU A 292 5.10 -18.26 -23.51
C LEU A 292 4.18 -19.46 -23.25
N THR A 293 4.47 -20.59 -23.92
CA THR A 293 3.79 -21.89 -23.73
C THR A 293 4.83 -22.99 -23.55
N ARG A 294 4.39 -24.24 -23.33
CA ARG A 294 5.27 -25.40 -23.05
C ARG A 294 6.39 -25.58 -24.08
N GLY A 295 6.11 -25.34 -25.36
CA GLY A 295 7.05 -25.50 -26.46
C GLY A 295 7.40 -24.21 -27.22
N ARG A 296 6.86 -23.05 -26.81
CA ARG A 296 7.07 -21.78 -27.52
C ARG A 296 7.76 -20.74 -26.65
N GLU A 297 8.92 -20.28 -27.10
CA GLU A 297 9.63 -19.13 -26.53
C GLU A 297 8.93 -17.81 -26.91
N LEU A 298 9.00 -16.83 -26.02
CA LEU A 298 8.55 -15.47 -26.27
C LEU A 298 9.40 -14.84 -27.37
N GLY A 299 8.76 -14.22 -28.36
CA GLY A 299 9.44 -13.61 -29.51
C GLY A 299 10.52 -12.60 -29.10
N PRO A 300 11.53 -12.36 -29.95
CA PRO A 300 12.71 -11.56 -29.58
C PRO A 300 12.38 -10.12 -29.15
N LEU A 301 11.38 -9.49 -29.79
CA LEU A 301 10.91 -8.16 -29.43
C LEU A 301 10.27 -8.15 -28.03
N LEU A 302 9.32 -9.04 -27.79
CA LEU A 302 8.62 -9.16 -26.51
C LEU A 302 9.58 -9.54 -25.38
N THR A 303 10.57 -10.39 -25.65
CA THR A 303 11.63 -10.73 -24.69
C THR A 303 12.43 -9.50 -24.28
N ARG A 304 12.85 -8.64 -25.23
CA ARG A 304 13.55 -7.39 -24.90
C ARG A 304 12.69 -6.45 -24.07
N TRP A 305 11.41 -6.32 -24.41
CA TRP A 305 10.48 -5.49 -23.67
C TRP A 305 10.20 -6.02 -22.26
N TYR A 306 10.04 -7.33 -22.09
CA TYR A 306 9.87 -7.94 -20.78
C TYR A 306 11.03 -7.58 -19.86
N TRP A 307 12.28 -7.74 -20.30
CA TRP A 307 13.44 -7.40 -19.45
C TRP A 307 13.48 -5.91 -19.09
N ARG A 308 13.08 -5.03 -20.00
CA ARG A 308 12.98 -3.58 -19.73
C ARG A 308 11.86 -3.26 -18.73
N ILE A 309 10.69 -3.86 -18.91
CA ILE A 309 9.54 -3.66 -18.02
C ILE A 309 9.84 -4.26 -16.64
N ALA A 310 10.42 -5.46 -16.58
CA ALA A 310 10.85 -6.09 -15.34
C ALA A 310 11.87 -5.22 -14.59
N PHE A 311 12.79 -4.57 -15.31
CA PHE A 311 13.65 -3.54 -14.72
C PHE A 311 12.83 -2.34 -14.20
N LEU A 312 11.98 -1.73 -15.02
CA LEU A 312 11.15 -0.57 -14.62
C LEU A 312 10.17 -0.89 -13.48
N THR A 313 9.86 -2.16 -13.24
CA THR A 313 8.96 -2.61 -12.17
C THR A 313 9.45 -2.18 -10.79
N LEU A 314 10.76 -1.94 -10.61
CA LEU A 314 11.30 -1.38 -9.36
C LEU A 314 10.67 -0.04 -8.97
N LEU A 315 10.12 0.71 -9.92
CA LEU A 315 9.46 1.99 -9.68
C LEU A 315 7.95 1.85 -9.42
N PHE A 316 7.31 0.77 -9.84
CA PHE A 316 5.85 0.69 -9.85
C PHE A 316 5.26 0.69 -8.44
N PRO A 317 5.72 -0.16 -7.49
CA PRO A 317 5.23 -0.08 -6.11
C PRO A 317 5.60 1.24 -5.43
N LEU A 318 6.73 1.86 -5.78
CA LEU A 318 7.10 3.17 -5.23
C LEU A 318 6.11 4.26 -5.65
N ILE A 319 5.72 4.26 -6.93
CA ILE A 319 4.69 5.16 -7.46
C ILE A 319 3.34 4.87 -6.78
N ALA A 320 2.98 3.59 -6.63
CA ALA A 320 1.75 3.19 -5.95
C ALA A 320 1.73 3.67 -4.49
N ASN A 321 2.82 3.48 -3.74
CA ASN A 321 2.95 3.91 -2.35
C ASN A 321 2.86 5.44 -2.25
N ALA A 322 3.52 6.18 -3.14
CA ALA A 322 3.46 7.64 -3.14
C ALA A 322 2.02 8.14 -3.33
N TRP A 323 1.32 7.61 -4.33
CA TRP A 323 -0.08 7.95 -4.57
C TRP A 323 -1.02 7.49 -3.45
N GLY A 324 -0.77 6.32 -2.83
CA GLY A 324 -1.55 5.85 -1.69
C GLY A 324 -1.40 6.74 -0.46
N TRP A 325 -0.20 7.26 -0.19
CA TRP A 325 0.02 8.24 0.87
C TRP A 325 -0.60 9.59 0.54
N ILE A 326 -0.48 10.07 -0.70
CA ILE A 326 -1.15 11.29 -1.16
C ILE A 326 -2.66 11.15 -0.94
N PHE A 327 -3.27 10.04 -1.38
CA PHE A 327 -4.68 9.76 -1.18
C PHE A 327 -5.08 9.78 0.30
N THR A 328 -4.34 9.04 1.14
CA THR A 328 -4.64 8.90 2.57
C THR A 328 -4.62 10.23 3.32
N GLU A 329 -3.67 11.10 2.98
CA GLU A 329 -3.47 12.39 3.65
C GLU A 329 -4.34 13.50 3.07
N THR A 330 -4.43 13.61 1.74
CA THR A 330 -5.21 14.66 1.09
C THR A 330 -6.71 14.37 1.15
N GLY A 331 -7.11 13.10 1.15
CA GLY A 331 -8.49 12.69 1.38
C GLY A 331 -8.97 12.90 2.83
N ARG A 332 -8.06 13.18 3.78
CA ARG A 332 -8.45 13.59 5.14
C ARG A 332 -8.83 15.07 5.20
N GLN A 333 -8.37 15.89 4.25
CA GLN A 333 -8.72 17.30 4.21
C GLN A 333 -10.24 17.49 4.10
N PRO A 334 -10.80 18.57 4.69
CA PRO A 334 -10.12 19.70 5.33
C PRO A 334 -9.61 19.43 6.75
N TRP A 335 -9.75 18.21 7.27
CA TRP A 335 -9.32 17.86 8.62
C TRP A 335 -7.82 17.65 8.72
N VAL A 336 -7.20 18.25 9.75
CA VAL A 336 -5.84 17.88 10.17
C VAL A 336 -5.87 16.60 11.00
N VAL A 337 -6.82 16.54 11.93
CA VAL A 337 -7.20 15.36 12.71
C VAL A 337 -8.71 15.21 12.52
N TYR A 338 -9.16 14.05 12.05
CA TYR A 338 -10.53 13.91 11.58
C TYR A 338 -11.56 14.13 12.71
N GLY A 339 -12.48 15.07 12.49
CA GLY A 339 -13.53 15.43 13.45
C GLY A 339 -13.07 16.27 14.65
N LEU A 340 -11.85 16.82 14.62
CA LEU A 340 -11.25 17.63 15.68
C LEU A 340 -10.69 18.97 15.18
#